data_AF-A0A091C709-F1
#
_entry.id   AF-A0A091C709-F1
#
_cell.length_a   1.000
_cell.length_b   1.000
_cell.length_c   1.000
_cell.angle_alpha   90.00
_cell.angle_beta   90.00
_cell.angle_gamma   90.00
#
_symmetry.space_group_name_H-M   'P 1'
#
loop_
_entity.id
_entity.type
_entity.pdbx_description
1 polymer ?
#
loop_
_entity_poly.entity_id
_entity_poly.type
_entity_poly.pdbx_seq_one_letter_code
_entity_poly.pdbx_strand_id
1 'polypeptide(L)' 'MTAKEIQYQIKKEMKKLGFGQSSDGLDEYFSETKHYVDARRYTGNSKIYDTAY' A
#
# COMPACT_ATOMS: atom_id res chain seq x y z
N MET A 1 8.10 14.09 -11.50
CA MET A 1 7.57 12.82 -10.98
C MET A 1 6.05 12.92 -10.93
N THR A 2 5.37 12.02 -11.63
CA THR A 2 3.92 11.88 -11.61
C THR A 2 3.50 11.02 -10.41
N ALA A 3 2.25 11.15 -9.96
CA ALA A 3 1.72 10.35 -8.86
C ALA A 3 1.89 8.83 -9.08
N LYS A 4 1.79 8.38 -10.34
CA LYS A 4 2.01 6.97 -10.72
C LYS A 4 3.46 6.51 -10.55
N GLU A 5 4.43 7.36 -10.82
CA GLU A 5 5.85 7.03 -10.60
C GLU A 5 6.16 6.90 -9.11
N ILE A 6 5.63 7.80 -8.28
CA ILE A 6 5.78 7.75 -6.83
C ILE A 6 5.15 6.47 -6.28
N GLN A 7 3.92 6.16 -6.69
CA GLN A 7 3.22 4.92 -6.33
C GLN A 7 4.02 3.66 -6.69
N TYR A 8 4.64 3.65 -7.88
CA TYR A 8 5.46 2.52 -8.32
C TYR A 8 6.70 2.34 -7.44
N GLN A 9 7.39 3.43 -7.09
CA GLN A 9 8.55 3.36 -6.19
C GLN A 9 8.15 2.91 -4.78
N ILE A 10 7.04 3.42 -4.23
CA ILE A 10 6.52 2.97 -2.94
C ILE A 10 6.23 1.45 -2.98
N LYS A 11 5.56 0.96 -4.02
CA LYS A 11 5.27 -0.47 -4.20
C LYS A 11 6.55 -1.30 -4.25
N LYS A 12 7.58 -0.80 -4.93
CA LYS A 12 8.88 -1.47 -5.04
C LYS A 12 9.57 -1.57 -3.68
N GLU A 13 9.60 -0.49 -2.90
CA GLU A 13 10.22 -0.48 -1.57
C GLU A 13 9.43 -1.34 -0.57
N MET A 14 8.09 -1.25 -0.57
CA MET A 14 7.24 -2.09 0.28
C MET A 14 7.44 -3.59 0.00
N LYS A 15 7.60 -3.97 -1.29
CA LYS A 15 7.90 -5.35 -1.66
C LYS A 15 9.24 -5.83 -1.11
N LYS A 16 10.28 -4.98 -1.08
CA LYS A 16 11.58 -5.33 -0.47
C LYS A 16 11.46 -5.56 1.03
N LEU A 17 10.58 -4.80 1.69
CA LEU A 17 10.27 -4.94 3.11
C LEU A 17 9.35 -6.14 3.42
N GLY A 18 8.96 -6.92 2.41
CA GLY A 18 8.10 -8.10 2.59
C GLY A 18 6.60 -7.79 2.66
N PHE A 19 6.19 -6.56 2.29
CA PHE A 19 4.79 -6.16 2.26
C PHE A 19 4.22 -6.29 0.84
N GLY A 20 3.04 -6.90 0.74
CA GLY A 20 2.23 -6.98 -0.48
C GLY A 20 1.13 -5.91 -0.47
N GLN A 21 0.84 -5.33 -1.63
CA GLN A 21 -0.30 -4.42 -1.79
C GLN A 21 -1.60 -5.24 -1.78
N SER A 22 -2.56 -4.86 -0.93
CA SER A 22 -3.88 -5.49 -0.87
C SER A 22 -4.73 -5.09 -2.09
N SER A 23 -5.55 -6.01 -2.60
CA SER A 23 -6.54 -5.74 -3.66
C SER A 23 -7.66 -4.82 -3.16
N ASP A 24 -8.06 -4.98 -1.90
CA ASP A 24 -9.28 -4.38 -1.36
C ASP A 24 -9.06 -2.93 -0.88
N GLY A 25 -8.54 -2.09 -1.79
CA GLY A 25 -8.42 -0.65 -1.57
C GLY A 25 -9.80 0.01 -1.56
N LEU A 26 -9.90 1.14 -0.85
CA LEU A 26 -11.16 1.92 -0.80
C LEU A 26 -11.58 2.47 -2.17
N ASP A 27 -10.64 2.53 -3.13
CA ASP A 27 -10.87 2.85 -4.53
C ASP A 27 -11.68 1.78 -5.29
N GLU A 28 -11.69 0.53 -4.80
CA GLU A 28 -12.56 -0.52 -5.32
C GLU A 28 -13.99 -0.43 -4.76
N TYR A 29 -14.15 0.03 -3.51
CA TYR A 29 -15.46 0.11 -2.85
C TYR A 29 -16.31 1.30 -3.33
N PHE A 30 -15.68 2.44 -3.64
CA PHE A 30 -16.38 3.63 -4.12
C PHE A 30 -15.91 4.01 -5.53
N SER A 31 -16.57 3.43 -6.54
CA SER A 31 -16.23 3.67 -7.95
C SER A 31 -16.35 5.14 -8.38
N GLU A 32 -17.10 5.95 -7.63
CA GLU A 32 -17.39 7.36 -7.88
C GLU A 32 -16.35 8.33 -7.26
N THR A 33 -15.61 7.91 -6.21
CA THR A 33 -14.65 8.77 -5.49
C THR A 33 -13.19 8.35 -5.69
N LYS A 34 -12.90 7.60 -6.75
CA LYS A 34 -11.55 7.07 -7.10
C LYS A 34 -10.42 8.10 -7.03
N HIS A 35 -10.69 9.37 -7.34
CA HIS A 35 -9.66 10.43 -7.32
C HIS A 35 -9.31 10.92 -5.90
N TYR A 36 -10.18 10.72 -4.92
CA TYR A 36 -10.00 11.22 -3.56
C TYR A 36 -9.57 10.13 -2.57
N VAL A 37 -9.58 8.86 -2.99
CA VAL A 37 -9.37 7.71 -2.10
C VAL A 37 -8.36 6.71 -2.67
N ASP A 38 -7.20 7.20 -3.16
CA ASP A 38 -6.05 6.32 -3.47
C ASP A 38 -5.35 5.89 -2.17
N ALA A 39 -6.09 5.21 -1.31
CA ALA A 39 -5.61 4.66 -0.05
C ALA A 39 -5.15 3.22 -0.26
N ARG A 40 -3.94 3.05 -0.79
CA ARG A 40 -3.33 1.73 -0.98
C ARG A 40 -2.92 1.14 0.36
N ARG A 41 -3.49 -0.01 0.69
CA ARG A 41 -3.10 -0.78 1.87
C ARG A 41 -2.01 -1.78 1.51
N TYR A 42 -1.09 -1.96 2.44
CA TYR A 42 -0.01 -2.93 2.35
C TYR A 42 -0.07 -3.84 3.57
N THR A 43 -0.03 -5.15 3.34
CA THR A 43 -0.02 -6.17 4.37
C THR A 43 1.27 -6.97 4.28
N GLY A 44 1.93 -7.16 5.40
CA GLY A 44 3.17 -7.94 5.51
C GLY A 44 3.20 -8.69 6.83
N ASN A 45 4.04 -9.72 6.88
CA ASN A 45 4.20 -10.52 8.08
C ASN A 45 5.17 -9.80 9.03
N SER A 46 4.71 -9.42 10.23
CA SER A 46 5.60 -9.00 11.30
C SER A 46 6.18 -10.22 12.02
N LYS A 47 7.38 -10.08 12.57
CA LYS A 47 7.90 -11.08 13.50
C LYS A 47 7.14 -10.95 14.82
N ILE A 48 6.84 -12.08 15.45
CA ILE A 48 6.05 -12.17 16.70
C ILE A 48 6.65 -11.30 17.84
N TYR A 49 7.94 -10.97 17.76
CA TYR A 49 8.68 -10.19 18.76
C TYR A 49 9.35 -8.92 18.18
N ASP A 50 8.82 -8.35 17.11
CA ASP A 50 9.28 -7.04 16.60
C ASP A 50 8.68 -5.90 17.43
N THR A 51 8.97 -5.90 18.73
CA THR A 51 8.60 -4.84 19.66
C THR A 51 9.82 -3.99 19.93
N ALA A 52 9.96 -2.87 19.22
CA ALA A 52 10.99 -1.86 19.47
C ALA A 52 10.62 -1.00 20.70
N TYR A 53 10.50 -1.63 21.87
CA TYR A 53 10.27 -0.95 23.15
C TYR A 53 11.56 -0.32 23.69
#